data_AF-A0A7K9L4Z3-F1
#
_entry.id   AF-A0A7K9L4Z3-F1
#
_cell.length_a   1.000
_cell.length_b   1.000
_cell.length_c   1.000
_cell.angle_alpha   90.00
_cell.angle_beta   90.00
_cell.angle_gamma   90.00
#
_symmetry.space_group_name_H-M   'P 1'
#
loop_
_entity.id
_entity.type
_entity.pdbx_description
1 polymer ?
#
loop_
_entity_poly.entity_id
_entity_poly.type
_entity_poly.pdbx_seq_one_letter_code
_entity_poly.pdbx_strand_id
1 'polypeptide(L)' 'QYIAIQVSPDQVMSFGDSRDPCAMCFLYSIGKIGEQENKIYSKLLCDLLNKQLKIPSDRVYLSFFGISPGNVGWNNTTFA' A
#
# COMPACT_ATOMS: atom_id res chain seq x y z
N GLN A 1 12.27 11.94 2.91
CA GLN A 1 12.72 11.50 4.25
C GLN A 1 11.59 10.97 5.13
N TYR A 2 10.30 11.23 4.85
CA TYR A 2 9.16 10.77 5.67
C TYR A 2 8.40 9.56 5.10
N ILE A 3 9.07 8.72 4.31
CA ILE A 3 8.45 7.53 3.72
C ILE A 3 9.01 6.31 4.45
N ALA A 4 8.12 5.53 5.05
CA ALA A 4 8.43 4.21 5.57
C ALA A 4 7.89 3.16 4.59
N ILE A 5 8.67 2.10 4.36
CA ILE A 5 8.30 0.98 3.48
C ILE A 5 8.54 -0.31 4.25
N GLN A 6 7.55 -1.19 4.26
CA GLN A 6 7.67 -2.54 4.76
C GLN A 6 7.28 -3.51 3.65
N VAL A 7 8.11 -4.55 3.46
CA VAL A 7 7.84 -5.66 2.54
C VAL A 7 7.92 -6.94 3.37
N SER A 8 6.83 -7.72 3.37
CA SER A 8 6.75 -9.01 4.06
C SER A 8 6.60 -10.12 3.02
N PRO A 9 7.69 -10.76 2.56
CA PRO A 9 7.61 -11.90 1.65
C PRO A 9 7.16 -13.18 2.38
N ASP A 10 7.02 -14.28 1.63
CA ASP A 10 6.76 -15.64 2.15
C ASP A 10 5.51 -15.77 3.03
N GLN A 11 4.48 -14.95 2.73
CA GLN A 11 3.21 -15.00 3.43
C GLN A 11 2.33 -16.13 2.91
N VAL A 12 1.59 -16.78 3.81
CA VAL A 12 0.54 -17.75 3.43
C VAL A 12 -0.70 -16.96 3.01
N MET A 13 -0.89 -16.80 1.70
CA MET A 13 -1.98 -16.01 1.12
C MET A 13 -2.70 -16.75 -0.01
N SER A 14 -3.98 -16.44 -0.16
CA SER A 14 -4.81 -16.83 -1.30
C SER A 14 -5.63 -15.62 -1.78
N PHE A 15 -5.89 -15.53 -3.08
CA PHE A 15 -6.78 -14.53 -3.68
C PHE A 15 -7.69 -15.24 -4.69
N GLY A 16 -9.01 -15.15 -4.47
CA GLY A 16 -10.00 -15.85 -5.29
C GLY A 16 -9.75 -17.35 -5.35
N ASP A 17 -9.57 -17.99 -4.20
CA ASP A 17 -9.28 -19.42 -4.03
C ASP A 17 -7.98 -19.96 -4.70
N SER A 18 -7.17 -19.10 -5.33
CA SER A 18 -5.85 -19.45 -5.85
C SER A 18 -4.71 -18.95 -4.95
N ARG A 19 -3.66 -19.78 -4.82
CA ARG A 19 -2.38 -19.45 -4.17
C ARG A 19 -1.33 -18.87 -5.13
N ASP A 20 -1.70 -18.59 -6.37
CA ASP A 20 -0.83 -17.87 -7.30
C ASP A 20 -0.45 -16.50 -6.72
N PRO A 21 0.70 -15.91 -7.11
CA PRO A 21 1.20 -14.66 -6.55
C PRO A 21 0.11 -13.59 -6.45
N CYS A 22 -0.03 -13.00 -5.26
CA CYS A 22 -0.97 -11.95 -4.95
C CYS A 22 -0.37 -11.00 -3.90
N ALA A 23 -0.95 -9.81 -3.75
CA ALA A 23 -0.51 -8.86 -2.73
C ALA A 23 -1.69 -8.17 -2.04
N MET A 24 -1.50 -7.89 -0.75
CA MET A 24 -2.35 -7.00 0.02
C MET A 24 -1.50 -5.84 0.50
N CYS A 25 -1.85 -4.64 0.09
CA CYS A 25 -1.07 -3.43 0.33
C CYS A 25 -1.90 -2.41 1.11
N PHE A 26 -1.21 -1.65 1.95
CA PHE A 26 -1.80 -0.60 2.74
C PHE A 26 -0.94 0.67 2.58
N LEU A 27 -1.57 1.78 2.18
CA LEU A 27 -0.92 3.08 2.10
C LEU A 27 -1.56 4.03 3.10
N TYR A 28 -0.77 4.43 4.09
CA TYR A 28 -1.16 5.39 5.11
C TYR A 28 -0.46 6.72 4.83
N SER A 29 -1.19 7.83 4.86
CA SER A 29 -0.61 9.15 4.63
C SER A 29 -1.37 10.27 5.35
N ILE A 30 -0.63 11.28 5.79
CA ILE A 30 -1.19 12.56 6.24
C ILE A 30 -1.45 13.42 5.00
N GLY A 31 -2.72 13.54 4.63
CA GLY A 31 -3.13 14.12 3.36
C GLY A 31 -2.70 13.27 2.16
N LYS A 32 -2.88 13.82 0.94
CA LYS A 32 -2.55 13.14 -0.33
C LYS A 32 -3.23 11.78 -0.51
N ILE A 33 -4.38 11.57 0.11
CA ILE A 33 -5.28 10.45 -0.13
C ILE A 33 -6.59 11.05 -0.65
N GLY A 34 -7.06 10.54 -1.78
CA GLY A 34 -8.21 11.08 -2.51
C GLY A 34 -8.52 10.23 -3.72
N GLU A 35 -9.72 10.36 -4.30
CA GLU A 35 -10.14 9.48 -5.40
C GLU A 35 -9.18 9.51 -6.60
N GLN A 36 -8.72 10.71 -6.99
CA GLN A 36 -7.82 10.89 -8.13
C GLN A 36 -6.41 10.39 -7.81
N GLU A 37 -5.87 10.76 -6.65
CA GLU A 37 -4.57 10.32 -6.17
C GLU A 37 -4.52 8.79 -6.06
N ASN A 38 -5.54 8.18 -5.47
CA ASN A 38 -5.61 6.73 -5.28
C ASN A 38 -5.61 5.98 -6.63
N LYS A 39 -6.28 6.50 -7.67
CA LYS A 39 -6.23 5.90 -9.02
C LYS A 39 -4.81 5.93 -9.59
N ILE A 40 -4.09 7.04 -9.42
CA ILE A 40 -2.69 7.18 -9.86
C ILE A 40 -1.79 6.20 -9.10
N TYR A 41 -1.95 6.12 -7.78
CA TYR A 41 -1.15 5.24 -6.93
C TYR A 41 -1.42 3.76 -7.20
N SER A 42 -2.68 3.37 -7.37
CA SER A 42 -3.05 2.00 -7.74
C SER A 42 -2.36 1.57 -9.02
N LYS A 43 -2.39 2.39 -10.07
CA LYS A 43 -1.67 2.09 -11.32
C LYS A 43 -0.17 1.95 -11.07
N LEU A 44 0.44 2.94 -10.43
CA LEU A 44 1.89 2.97 -10.19
C LEU A 44 2.37 1.74 -9.40
N LEU A 45 1.65 1.40 -8.32
CA LEU A 45 2.03 0.31 -7.43
C LEU A 45 1.75 -1.05 -8.05
N CYS A 46 0.61 -1.25 -8.74
CA CYS A 46 0.37 -2.48 -9.47
C CYS A 46 1.41 -2.70 -10.58
N ASP A 47 1.74 -1.68 -11.37
CA ASP A 47 2.77 -1.77 -12.42
C ASP A 47 4.15 -2.13 -11.81
N LEU A 48 4.50 -1.55 -10.65
CA LEU A 48 5.74 -1.86 -9.94
C LEU A 48 5.77 -3.30 -9.43
N LEU A 49 4.71 -3.76 -8.75
CA LEU A 49 4.58 -5.12 -8.22
C LEU A 49 4.62 -6.15 -9.35
N ASN A 50 3.96 -5.86 -10.47
CA ASN A 50 4.01 -6.71 -11.64
C ASN A 50 5.43 -6.80 -12.22
N LYS A 51 6.09 -5.64 -12.42
CA LYS A 51 7.43 -5.60 -13.00
C LYS A 51 8.45 -6.37 -12.15
N GLN A 52 8.47 -6.11 -10.84
CA GLN A 52 9.51 -6.58 -9.93
C GLN A 52 9.21 -7.97 -9.34
N LEU A 53 7.95 -8.24 -9.00
CA LEU A 53 7.56 -9.45 -8.26
C LEU A 53 6.69 -10.41 -9.08
N LYS A 54 6.35 -10.04 -10.32
CA LYS A 54 5.49 -10.83 -11.23
C LYS A 54 4.10 -11.09 -10.68
N ILE A 55 3.60 -10.20 -9.82
CA ILE A 55 2.23 -10.26 -9.30
C ILE A 55 1.27 -9.62 -10.32
N PRO A 56 0.25 -10.34 -10.82
CA PRO A 56 -0.76 -9.76 -11.71
C PRO A 56 -1.57 -8.65 -11.02
N SER A 57 -1.85 -7.55 -11.73
CA SER A 57 -2.52 -6.36 -11.16
C SER A 57 -3.94 -6.64 -10.65
N ASP A 58 -4.63 -7.63 -11.21
CA ASP A 58 -5.96 -8.08 -10.80
C ASP A 58 -5.94 -8.95 -9.53
N ARG A 59 -4.74 -9.30 -9.03
CA ARG A 59 -4.52 -10.04 -7.77
C ARG A 59 -3.89 -9.17 -6.69
N VAL A 60 -4.09 -7.85 -6.77
CA VAL A 60 -3.60 -6.88 -5.81
C VAL A 60 -4.77 -6.09 -5.23
N TYR A 61 -4.87 -6.05 -3.89
CA TYR A 61 -5.67 -5.04 -3.22
C TYR A 61 -4.78 -3.98 -2.60
N LEU A 62 -5.15 -2.71 -2.80
CA LEU A 62 -4.53 -1.54 -2.17
C LEU A 62 -5.58 -0.79 -1.35
N SER A 63 -5.38 -0.73 -0.05
CA SER A 63 -6.21 0.04 0.87
C SER A 63 -5.52 1.36 1.21
N PHE A 64 -6.22 2.47 1.02
CA PHE A 64 -5.72 3.82 1.24
C PHE A 64 -6.31 4.42 2.52
N PHE A 65 -5.46 4.95 3.39
CA PHE A 65 -5.87 5.53 4.67
C PHE A 65 -5.34 6.95 4.79
N GLY A 66 -6.25 7.92 4.70
CA GLY A 66 -5.97 9.28 5.13
C GLY A 66 -5.97 9.34 6.65
N ILE A 67 -4.84 9.68 7.26
CA ILE A 67 -4.70 9.82 8.71
C ILE A 67 -4.50 11.31 9.05
N SER A 68 -5.14 11.79 10.11
CA SER A 68 -4.88 13.15 10.62
C SER A 68 -3.48 13.25 11.26
N PRO A 69 -2.82 14.42 11.24
CA PRO A 69 -1.48 14.58 11.79
C PRO A 69 -1.34 14.16 13.27
N GLY A 70 -2.35 14.47 14.09
CA GLY A 70 -2.38 14.10 15.52
C GLY A 70 -2.51 12.60 15.79
N ASN A 71 -2.92 11.81 14.78
CA ASN A 71 -3.04 10.36 14.89
C ASN A 71 -1.79 9.63 14.37
N VAL A 72 -0.70 10.33 14.11
CA VAL A 72 0.59 9.74 13.71
C VAL A 72 1.66 10.20 14.69
N GLY A 73 2.15 9.27 15.51
CA GLY A 73 3.27 9.51 16.41
C GLY A 73 4.61 9.46 15.66
N TRP A 74 5.48 10.43 15.93
CA TRP A 74 6.84 10.46 15.40
C TRP A 74 7.73 11.33 16.28
N ASN A 75 8.98 10.88 16.49
CA ASN A 75 10.02 11.64 17.18
C ASN A 75 9.58 12.22 18.55
N ASN A 76 9.05 11.36 19.42
CA ASN A 76 8.57 11.71 20.76
C ASN A 76 7.40 12.72 20.82
N THR A 77 6.73 12.99 19.70
CA THR A 77 5.51 13.81 19.61
C THR A 77 4.56 13.23 18.55
N THR A 78 3.58 14.00 18.08
CA THR A 78 2.78 13.72 16.89
C THR A 78 3.08 14.73 15.78
N PHE A 79 2.50 14.54 14.59
CA PHE A 79 2.59 15.53 13.51
C PHE A 79 1.61 16.71 13.66
N ALA A 80 0.78 16.73 14.70
CA ALA A 80 -0.02 17.90 15.09
C ALA A 80 0.82 18.93 15.85
#